data_AF-A0A7C6MJJ3-F1
#
_entry.id   AF-A0A7C6MJJ3-F1
#
_cell.length_a   1.000
_cell.length_b   1.000
_cell.length_c   1.000
_cell.angle_alpha   90.00
_cell.angle_beta   90.00
_cell.angle_gamma   90.00
#
_symmetry.space_group_name_H-M   'P 1'
#
loop_
_entity.id
_entity.type
_entity.pdbx_description
1 polymer ?
#
loop_
_entity_poly.entity_id
_entity_poly.type
_entity_poly.pdbx_seq_one_letter_code
_entity_poly.pdbx_strand_id
1 'polypeptide(L)' 'MAGRQYKCPACGGPISFTPQTGKMKCGFCSSEFDVAEVEKFNAAPANGPAP' A
#
# COMPACT_ATOMS: atom_id res chain seq x y z
N MET A 1 -13.18 1.94 16.28
CA MET A 1 -13.07 2.84 15.10
C MET A 1 -11.95 2.27 14.23
N ALA A 2 -12.25 1.58 13.13
CA ALA A 2 -11.22 1.04 12.25
C ALA A 2 -10.98 2.06 11.12
N GLY A 3 -10.00 2.94 11.31
CA GLY A 3 -9.49 3.76 10.22
C GLY A 3 -8.92 2.84 9.16
N ARG A 4 -9.38 2.98 7.91
CA ARG A 4 -8.82 2.26 6.76
C ARG A 4 -7.37 2.71 6.58
N GLN A 5 -6.44 1.95 7.14
CA GLN A 5 -5.01 2.17 6.98
C GLN A 5 -4.57 1.37 5.76
N TYR A 6 -4.07 2.06 4.75
CA TYR A 6 -3.40 1.42 3.62
C TYR A 6 -2.12 0.77 4.11
N LYS A 7 -2.03 -0.55 3.93
CA LYS A 7 -0.85 -1.33 4.24
C LYS A 7 0.03 -1.44 3.01
N CYS A 8 1.32 -1.23 3.23
CA CYS A 8 2.35 -1.51 2.25
C CYS A 8 2.37 -3.04 1.99
N PRO A 9 2.26 -3.51 0.74
CA PRO A 9 2.30 -4.94 0.43
C PRO A 9 3.67 -5.58 0.75
N ALA A 10 4.75 -4.80 0.84
CA ALA A 10 6.10 -5.31 1.15
C ALA A 10 6.36 -5.52 2.65
N CYS A 11 5.88 -4.63 3.51
CA CYS A 11 6.22 -4.63 4.94
C CYS A 11 5.00 -4.65 5.88
N GLY A 12 3.79 -4.48 5.34
CA GLY A 12 2.56 -4.36 6.13
C GLY A 12 2.42 -3.06 6.92
N GLY A 13 3.38 -2.14 6.79
CA GLY A 13 3.40 -0.83 7.44
C GLY A 13 2.52 0.21 6.74
N PRO A 14 2.36 1.41 7.34
CA PRO A 14 1.59 2.49 6.73
C PRO A 14 2.28 3.00 5.46
N ILE A 15 1.55 2.96 4.34
CA ILE A 15 2.04 3.49 3.06
C ILE A 15 1.39 4.83 2.73
N SER A 16 2.16 5.74 2.16
CA SER A 16 1.72 7.08 1.81
C SER A 16 1.61 7.24 0.30
N PHE A 17 0.53 7.87 -0.16
CA PHE A 17 0.39 8.20 -1.57
C PHE A 17 1.16 9.48 -1.92
N THR A 18 1.97 9.41 -2.98
CA THR A 18 2.74 10.53 -3.55
C THR A 18 2.01 11.06 -4.80
N PRO A 19 1.36 12.24 -4.72
CA PRO A 19 0.64 12.82 -5.85
C PRO A 19 1.57 13.34 -6.96
N GLN A 20 2.86 13.59 -6.64
CA GLN A 20 3.84 14.05 -7.64
C GLN A 20 4.12 13.01 -8.73
N THR A 21 4.04 11.72 -8.38
CA THR A 21 4.32 10.62 -9.30
C THR A 21 3.11 9.73 -9.54
N GLY A 22 2.02 9.93 -8.79
CA GLY A 22 0.86 9.04 -8.83
C GLY A 22 1.17 7.65 -8.26
N LYS A 23 2.13 7.55 -7.33
CA LYS A 23 2.60 6.27 -6.77
C LYS A 23 2.50 6.25 -5.25
N MET A 24 2.38 5.07 -4.68
CA MET A 24 2.40 4.83 -3.24
C MET A 24 3.84 4.57 -2.79
N LYS A 25 4.38 5.44 -1.95
CA LYS A 25 5.74 5.34 -1.42
C LYS A 25 5.69 4.99 0.06
N CYS A 26 6.34 3.90 0.42
CA CYS A 26 6.49 3.51 1.82
C CYS A 26 7.76 4.17 2.38
N GLY A 27 7.60 5.10 3.31
CA GLY A 27 8.74 5.72 4.01
C GLY A 27 9.47 4.78 4.99
N PHE A 28 8.89 3.60 5.26
CA PHE A 28 9.45 2.63 6.21
C PHE A 28 10.42 1.65 5.55
N CYS A 29 10.03 1.08 4.41
CA CYS A 29 10.85 0.12 3.65
C CYS A 29 11.43 0.71 2.36
N SER A 30 11.17 1.98 2.07
CA SER A 30 11.55 2.67 0.83
C SER A 30 11.01 2.01 -0.45
N SER A 31 9.97 1.17 -0.34
CA SER A 31 9.34 0.56 -1.51
C SER A 31 8.37 1.53 -2.19
N GLU A 32 8.35 1.48 -3.51
CA GLU A 32 7.47 2.29 -4.35
C GLU A 32 6.58 1.35 -5.17
N PHE A 33 5.27 1.50 -5.00
CA PHE A 33 4.25 0.70 -5.65
C PHE A 33 3.27 1.61 -6.38
N ASP A 34 2.59 1.07 -7.38
CA ASP A 34 1.54 1.80 -8.06
C ASP A 34 0.25 1.85 -7.22
N VAL A 35 -0.55 2.90 -7.39
CA VAL A 35 -1.82 3.05 -6.64
C VAL A 35 -2.73 1.86 -6.89
N ALA A 36 -2.82 1.43 -8.15
CA ALA A 36 -3.64 0.29 -8.53
C ALA A 36 -3.25 -0.99 -7.80
N GLU A 37 -1.95 -1.20 -7.53
CA GLU A 37 -1.46 -2.41 -6.86
C GLU A 37 -1.74 -2.37 -5.36
N VAL A 38 -1.46 -1.23 -4.73
CA VAL A 38 -1.73 -1.03 -3.30
C VAL A 38 -3.22 -0.99 -3.01
N GLU A 39 -4.02 -0.37 -3.88
CA GLU A 39 -5.48 -0.40 -3.77
C GLU A 39 -6.02 -1.81 -3.96
N LYS A 40 -5.56 -2.59 -4.94
CA LYS A 40 -5.98 -4.00 -5.07
C LYS A 40 -5.67 -4.81 -3.80
N PHE A 41 -4.48 -4.64 -3.22
CA PHE A 41 -4.08 -5.30 -1.98
C PHE A 41 -4.97 -4.91 -0.78
N ASN A 42 -5.35 -3.63 -0.70
CA ASN A 42 -6.16 -3.11 0.42
C ASN A 42 -7.68 -3.18 0.18
N ALA A 43 -8.14 -3.31 -1.07
CA ALA A 43 -9.55 -3.37 -1.45
C ALA A 43 -10.14 -4.78 -1.30
N ALA A 44 -9.31 -5.83 -1.36
CA ALA A 44 -9.74 -7.18 -1.03
C ALA A 44 -9.56 -7.43 0.48
N PRO A 45 -10.62 -7.76 1.26
CA PRO A 45 -10.48 -8.09 2.68
C PRO A 45 -9.71 -9.41 2.96
N ALA A 46 -9.11 -10.04 1.94
CA ALA A 46 -8.26 -11.22 2.03
C ALA A 46 -6.82 -10.85 1.68
N ASN A 47 -6.13 -10.21 2.62
CA ASN A 47 -4.70 -9.89 2.51
C ASN A 47 -3.90 -11.18 2.24
N GLY A 48 -3.40 -11.34 1.02
CA GLY A 48 -2.52 -12.44 0.64
C GLY A 48 -1.53 -11.98 -0.44
N PRO A 49 -0.22 -12.22 -0.27
CA PRO A 49 0.76 -11.95 -1.32
C PRO A 49 0.64 -13.03 -2.39
N ALA A 50 0.50 -12.63 -3.67
CA ALA A 50 0.80 -13.53 -4.78
C ALA A 50 2.32 -13.45 -5.05
N PRO A 51 2.99 -14.59 -5.33
CA PRO A 51 4.45 -14.71 -5.45
C PRO A 51 5.06 -13.92 -6.61
#